data_AF-A0AAE6BX83-F1
#
_entry.id   AF-A0AAE6BX83-F1
#
_cell.length_a   1.000
_cell.length_b   1.000
_cell.length_c   1.000
_cell.angle_alpha   90.00
_cell.angle_beta   90.00
_cell.angle_gamma   90.00
#
_symmetry.space_group_name_H-M   'P 1'
#
loop_
_entity.id
_entity.type
_entity.pdbx_description
1 polymer ?
#
loop_
_entity_poly.entity_id
_entity_poly.type
_entity_poly.pdbx_seq_one_letter_code
_entity_poly.pdbx_strand_id
1 'polypeptide(L)'
;MNYLSIEQSISILPPEFKNIEKYPGRRPIYSSSMGNLYFRGSKDFGYKHKTWWYSIDPEVIKSERIAYIVLAADTKGIFRLKPKARCIC
;
A
#
# COMPACT_ATOMS: atom_id res chain seq x y z
N MET A 1 17.58 -4.53 8.00
CA MET A 1 16.79 -3.47 7.33
C MET A 1 15.47 -3.38 8.09
N ASN A 2 15.21 -2.25 8.74
CA ASN A 2 14.19 -2.12 9.79
C ASN A 2 12.86 -1.57 9.23
N TYR A 3 12.38 -2.09 8.11
CA TYR A 3 11.08 -1.71 7.56
C TYR A 3 10.01 -2.74 7.89
N LEU A 4 8.77 -2.30 8.11
CA LEU A 4 7.64 -3.20 8.24
C LEU A 4 7.50 -4.07 7.00
N SER A 5 7.46 -5.38 7.19
CA SER A 5 7.09 -6.32 6.12
C SER A 5 5.64 -6.10 5.69
N ILE A 6 5.24 -6.71 4.58
CA ILE A 6 3.84 -6.63 4.13
C ILE A 6 2.92 -7.32 5.15
N GLU A 7 3.35 -8.44 5.70
CA GLU A 7 2.65 -9.21 6.73
C GLU A 7 2.49 -8.40 8.02
N GLN A 8 3.54 -7.69 8.43
CA GLN A 8 3.46 -6.76 9.57
C GLN A 8 2.58 -5.55 9.26
N SER A 9 2.56 -5.08 8.01
CA SER A 9 1.66 -4.00 7.58
C SER A 9 0.20 -4.46 7.59
N ILE A 10 -0.05 -5.74 7.30
CA ILE A 10 -1.38 -6.37 7.36
C ILE A 10 -1.85 -6.48 8.81
N SER A 11 -0.99 -6.90 9.75
CA SER A 11 -1.39 -7.10 11.15
C SER A 11 -1.79 -5.82 11.88
N ILE A 12 -1.31 -4.66 11.40
CA ILE A 12 -1.66 -3.34 11.94
C ILE A 12 -2.80 -2.65 11.18
N LEU A 13 -3.37 -3.29 10.15
CA LEU A 13 -4.56 -2.75 9.51
C LEU A 13 -5.74 -2.71 10.48
N PRO A 14 -6.64 -1.73 10.36
CA PRO A 14 -7.80 -1.68 11.23
C PRO A 14 -8.73 -2.89 11.04
N PRO A 15 -9.51 -3.27 12.06
CA PRO A 15 -10.37 -4.46 12.04
C PRO A 15 -11.44 -4.51 10.93
N GLU A 16 -11.69 -3.37 10.28
CA GLU A 16 -12.58 -3.25 9.12
C GLU A 16 -12.04 -3.97 7.87
N PHE A 17 -10.72 -4.18 7.76
CA PHE A 17 -10.08 -4.93 6.68
C PHE A 17 -10.03 -6.43 7.03
N LYS A 18 -11.12 -7.14 6.74
CA LYS A 18 -11.25 -8.58 6.98
C LYS A 18 -10.91 -9.37 5.72
N ASN A 19 -10.65 -10.67 5.89
CA ASN A 19 -10.43 -11.65 4.82
C ASN A 19 -9.34 -11.19 3.83
N ILE A 20 -8.17 -10.86 4.37
CA ILE A 20 -7.05 -10.36 3.56
C ILE A 20 -6.39 -11.53 2.85
N GLU A 21 -6.48 -11.54 1.52
CA GLU A 21 -5.94 -12.61 0.68
C GLU A 21 -5.04 -12.05 -0.41
N LYS A 22 -3.91 -12.69 -0.66
CA LYS A 22 -2.97 -12.22 -1.68
C LYS A 22 -3.49 -12.56 -3.08
N TYR A 23 -3.53 -11.57 -3.97
CA TYR A 23 -3.79 -11.83 -5.38
C TYR A 23 -2.66 -12.66 -6.00
N PRO A 24 -2.98 -13.62 -6.88
CA PRO A 24 -1.97 -14.41 -7.58
C PRO A 24 -1.10 -13.48 -8.45
N GLY A 25 0.22 -13.54 -8.26
CA GLY A 25 1.19 -12.76 -9.02
C GLY A 25 2.34 -12.19 -8.18
N ARG A 26 3.20 -11.41 -8.84
CA ARG A 26 4.37 -10.76 -8.20
C ARG A 26 4.04 -9.42 -7.54
N ARG A 27 2.90 -8.82 -7.88
CA ARG A 27 2.50 -7.51 -7.35
C ARG A 27 2.03 -7.67 -5.89
N PRO A 28 2.37 -6.73 -4.99
CA PRO A 28 1.92 -6.75 -3.59
C PRO A 28 0.46 -6.27 -3.46
N ILE A 29 -0.46 -6.98 -4.11
CA ILE A 29 -1.90 -6.67 -4.13
C ILE A 29 -2.65 -7.73 -3.32
N TYR A 30 -3.58 -7.27 -2.50
CA TYR A 30 -4.37 -8.13 -1.63
C TYR A 30 -5.85 -7.76 -1.74
N SER A 31 -6.73 -8.75 -1.74
CA SER A 31 -8.17 -8.56 -1.59
C SER A 31 -8.50 -8.37 -0.11
N SER A 32 -9.57 -7.63 0.20
CA SER A 32 -10.13 -7.51 1.55
C SER A 32 -11.62 -7.17 1.48
N SER A 33 -12.32 -7.24 2.61
CA SER A 33 -13.72 -6.77 2.72
C SER A 33 -13.90 -5.28 2.35
N MET A 34 -12.83 -4.49 2.36
CA MET A 34 -12.84 -3.07 1.99
C MET A 34 -12.44 -2.83 0.53
N GLY A 35 -12.20 -3.90 -0.24
CA GLY A 35 -11.72 -3.86 -1.62
C GLY A 35 -10.22 -4.13 -1.74
N ASN A 36 -9.70 -3.92 -2.94
CA ASN A 36 -8.33 -4.28 -3.29
C ASN A 36 -7.32 -3.30 -2.69
N LEU A 37 -6.30 -3.85 -2.05
CA LEU A 37 -5.25 -3.16 -1.33
C LEU A 37 -3.94 -3.27 -2.10
N TYR A 38 -3.25 -2.15 -2.31
CA TYR A 38 -1.94 -2.12 -2.93
C TYR A 38 -0.87 -1.71 -1.92
N PHE A 39 -0.02 -2.65 -1.51
CA PHE A 39 1.01 -2.41 -0.48
C PHE A 39 2.31 -1.92 -1.10
N ARG A 40 2.90 -0.88 -0.50
CA ARG A 40 4.21 -0.36 -0.89
C ARG A 40 5.06 -0.01 0.33
N GLY A 41 6.25 -0.57 0.38
CA GLY A 41 7.27 -0.18 1.35
C GLY A 41 7.93 1.14 0.96
N SER A 42 8.37 1.89 1.98
CA SER A 42 9.26 3.02 1.75
C SER A 42 10.57 2.51 1.15
N LYS A 43 11.08 3.21 0.15
CA LYS A 43 12.41 2.95 -0.40
C LYS A 43 13.38 3.98 0.12
N ASP A 44 14.57 3.53 0.52
CA ASP A 44 15.68 4.42 0.81
C ASP A 44 16.34 4.85 -0.51
N PHE A 45 16.33 6.16 -0.77
CA PHE A 45 16.97 6.77 -1.94
C PHE A 45 18.13 7.68 -1.53
N GLY A 46 18.61 7.62 -0.28
CA GLY A 46 19.75 8.43 0.19
C GLY A 46 19.45 9.93 0.34
N TYR A 47 18.17 10.33 0.36
CA TYR A 47 17.79 11.73 0.55
C TYR A 47 17.85 12.13 2.03
N LYS A 48 18.84 12.95 2.41
CA LYS A 48 19.07 13.39 3.81
C LYS A 48 17.85 14.03 4.52
N HIS A 49 16.90 14.58 3.78
CA HIS A 49 15.72 15.28 4.33
C HIS A 49 14.38 14.60 4.04
N LYS A 50 14.36 13.43 3.39
CA LYS A 50 13.12 12.70 3.14
C LYS A 50 13.09 11.43 3.96
N THR A 51 12.19 11.38 4.94
CA THR A 51 12.04 10.22 5.82
C THR A 51 11.44 9.01 5.10
N TRP A 52 10.57 9.23 4.12
CA TRP A 52 9.94 8.15 3.34
C TRP A 52 9.73 8.54 1.88
N TRP A 53 9.89 7.56 1.00
CA TRP A 53 9.62 7.71 -0.43
C TRP A 53 8.92 6.48 -0.98
N TYR A 54 7.87 6.71 -1.77
CA TYR A 54 7.06 5.66 -2.38
C TYR A 54 6.95 5.92 -3.89
N SER A 55 7.14 4.86 -4.67
CA SER A 55 6.76 4.85 -6.09
C SER A 55 5.44 4.10 -6.19
N ILE A 56 4.45 4.69 -6.84
CA ILE A 56 3.16 4.05 -7.10
C ILE A 56 2.97 4.01 -8.61
N ASP A 57 2.60 2.85 -9.14
CA ASP A 57 2.22 2.71 -10.55
C ASP A 57 0.72 3.04 -10.68
N PRO A 58 0.34 4.14 -11.35
CA PRO A 58 -1.05 4.54 -11.49
C PRO A 58 -1.87 3.57 -12.36
N GLU A 59 -1.25 2.83 -13.28
CA GLU A 59 -1.97 1.86 -14.10
C GLU A 59 -2.40 0.66 -13.28
N VAL A 60 -1.60 0.24 -12.31
CA VAL A 60 -1.99 -0.79 -11.32
C VAL A 60 -3.24 -0.36 -10.55
N ILE A 61 -3.34 0.92 -10.17
CA ILE A 61 -4.51 1.43 -9.44
C ILE A 61 -5.78 1.25 -10.28
N LYS A 62 -5.71 1.62 -11.56
CA LYS A 62 -6.84 1.56 -12.48
C LYS A 62 -7.21 0.13 -12.86
N SER A 63 -6.23 -0.66 -13.31
CA SER A 63 -6.46 -2.00 -13.86
C SER A 63 -6.94 -2.98 -12.79
N GLU A 64 -6.35 -2.89 -11.59
CA GLU A 64 -6.63 -3.81 -10.48
C GLU A 64 -7.74 -3.28 -9.55
N ARG A 65 -8.35 -2.13 -9.92
CA ARG A 65 -9.43 -1.47 -9.16
C ARG A 65 -9.07 -1.29 -7.69
N ILE A 66 -7.88 -0.73 -7.43
CA ILE A 66 -7.34 -0.55 -6.07
C ILE A 66 -8.22 0.44 -5.30
N ALA A 67 -8.79 -0.02 -4.18
CA ALA A 67 -9.58 0.79 -3.26
C ALA A 67 -8.70 1.56 -2.26
N TYR A 68 -7.59 0.95 -1.83
CA TYR A 68 -6.65 1.56 -0.88
C TYR A 68 -5.21 1.29 -1.27
N ILE A 69 -4.37 2.31 -1.17
CA ILE A 69 -2.91 2.17 -1.20
C ILE A 69 -2.43 2.16 0.25
N VAL A 70 -1.69 1.12 0.64
CA VAL A 70 -1.13 0.96 1.99
C VAL A 70 0.38 1.18 1.92
N LEU A 71 0.84 2.23 2.59
CA LEU A 71 2.24 2.67 2.56
C LEU A 71 2.91 2.35 3.90
N ALA A 72 3.92 1.48 3.90
CA ALA A 72 4.70 1.19 5.11
C ALA A 72 5.71 2.31 5.37
N ALA A 73 5.62 2.95 6.53
CA ALA A 73 6.46 4.07 6.96
C ALA A 73 7.67 3.56 7.77
N ASP A 74 8.48 2.70 7.15
CA ASP A 74 9.58 1.99 7.81
C ASP A 74 9.06 1.19 9.02
N THR A 75 9.58 1.38 10.23
CA THR A 75 9.06 0.80 11.49
C THR A 75 7.95 1.61 12.16
N LYS A 76 7.66 2.82 11.68
CA LYS A 76 6.82 3.79 12.41
C LYS A 76 5.31 3.54 12.27
N GLY A 77 4.88 2.80 11.25
CA GLY A 77 3.47 2.48 11.01
C GLY A 77 3.09 2.45 9.53
N ILE A 78 1.81 2.65 9.23
CA ILE A 78 1.28 2.67 7.86
C ILE A 78 0.46 3.93 7.56
N PHE A 79 0.53 4.41 6.32
CA PHE A 79 -0.44 5.35 5.76
C PHE A 79 -1.44 4.60 4.87
N ARG A 80 -2.70 5.05 4.90
CA ARG A 80 -3.77 4.51 4.05
C ARG A 80 -4.32 5.63 3.18
N LEU A 81 -4.24 5.45 1.86
CA LEU A 81 -4.72 6.44 0.88
C LEU A 81 -5.87 5.84 0.07
N LYS A 82 -7.00 6.55 -0.02
CA LYS A 82 -8.06 6.25 -0.98
C LYS A 82 -7.74 6.96 -2.29
N PRO A 83 -7.52 6.25 -3.41
CA PRO A 83 -7.39 6.89 -4.71
C PRO A 83 -8.69 7.63 -5.03
N LYS A 84 -8.67 8.96 -5.04
CA LYS A 84 -9.79 9.73 -5.60
C LYS A 84 -9.65 9.71 -7.11
N ALA A 85 -10.54 8.98 -7.79
CA ALA A 85 -10.76 9.16 -9.21
C ALA A 85 -11.41 10.55 -9.43
N ARG A 86 -10.59 11.60 -9.55
CA ARG A 86 -10.99 12.78 -10.31
C ARG A 86 -10.33 12.66 -11.67
N CYS A 87 -11.08 12.23 -12.67
CA CYS A 87 -10.77 12.61 -14.04
C CYS A 87 -10.77 14.13 -14.08
N ILE A 88 -9.60 14.73 -14.27
CA ILE A 88 -9.52 16.09 -14.78
C ILE A 88 -9.48 15.86 -16.30
N CYS A 89 -10.65 15.97 -16.92
CA CYS A 89 -10.76 16.09 -18.38
C CYS A 89 -10.31 17.48 -18.80
#